data_AF-A0A2A7BCF5-F1
#
_entry.id   AF-A0A2A7BCF5-F1
#
_cell.length_a   1.000
_cell.length_b   1.000
_cell.length_c   1.000
_cell.angle_alpha   90.00
_cell.angle_beta   90.00
_cell.angle_gamma   90.00
#
_symmetry.space_group_name_H-M   'P 1'
#
loop_
_entity.id
_entity.type
_entity.pdbx_description
1 polymer ?
#
loop_
_entity_poly.entity_id
_entity_poly.type
_entity_poly.pdbx_seq_one_letter_code
_entity_poly.pdbx_strand_id
1 'polypeptide(L)'
;MQDSLCHGPFHCRAKIDTSATRSSGHIWFFSTAGAMETLQNDQRIWPNVWLRSIFTEEGETGWRTCGKQKAPETYGHAINQLSVMSLFLVNLYNQDAELQKQETENRSLTENVTEYINQHYAESLTIDQLAEQFFVSKYHLMHEFSQKTGTSIYRYLMQQRLHAVCDLLEQGTVPNEAYLLCGFKDYANFYRAFRSAYGQSPREYARAHRKAKARTTKFCF
;
A
#
# COMPACT_ATOMS: atom_id res chain seq x y z
N MET A 1 -22.47 -21.58 -46.26
CA MET A 1 -21.26 -21.05 -46.91
C MET A 1 -21.25 -19.56 -46.58
N GLN A 2 -20.60 -19.03 -45.53
CA GLN A 2 -19.18 -19.18 -45.12
C GLN A 2 -18.27 -19.02 -46.37
N ASP A 3 -17.38 -18.03 -46.54
CA ASP A 3 -16.57 -17.27 -45.57
C ASP A 3 -16.06 -15.90 -46.12
N SER A 4 -15.65 -15.03 -45.17
CA SER A 4 -14.56 -14.02 -45.16
C SER A 4 -14.02 -13.38 -46.45
N LEU A 5 -13.89 -12.03 -46.47
CA LEU A 5 -12.62 -11.27 -46.50
C LEU A 5 -12.84 -9.76 -46.69
N CYS A 6 -11.98 -8.97 -46.04
CA CYS A 6 -11.91 -7.52 -46.04
C CYS A 6 -11.64 -6.91 -47.44
N HIS A 7 -12.15 -5.71 -47.72
CA HIS A 7 -11.43 -4.58 -48.33
C HIS A 7 -12.35 -3.34 -48.41
N GLY A 8 -11.90 -2.20 -47.89
CA GLY A 8 -12.61 -0.93 -48.00
C GLY A 8 -12.46 -0.28 -49.38
N PRO A 9 -13.25 0.76 -49.68
CA PRO A 9 -12.86 1.76 -50.66
C PRO A 9 -12.97 3.15 -50.02
N PHE A 10 -11.87 3.91 -49.94
CA PHE A 10 -11.83 5.33 -50.28
C PHE A 10 -10.38 5.79 -50.15
N HIS A 11 -9.62 5.38 -51.17
CA HIS A 11 -8.39 6.01 -51.57
C HIS A 11 -8.79 7.17 -52.49
N CYS A 12 -8.61 8.43 -52.07
CA CYS A 12 -8.55 9.54 -53.02
C CYS A 12 -7.36 10.43 -52.65
N ARG A 13 -6.43 10.46 -53.61
CA ARG A 13 -5.09 11.01 -53.57
C ARG A 13 -5.16 12.46 -54.00
N ALA A 14 -4.73 13.39 -53.14
CA ALA A 14 -4.59 14.79 -53.51
C ALA A 14 -3.46 14.94 -54.55
N LYS A 15 -3.77 15.54 -55.71
CA LYS A 15 -2.77 16.10 -56.62
C LYS A 15 -2.25 17.39 -55.98
N ILE A 16 -0.96 17.42 -55.71
CA ILE A 16 -0.20 18.61 -55.30
C ILE A 16 0.40 19.16 -56.59
N ASP A 17 -0.06 20.32 -57.06
CA ASP A 17 0.69 21.10 -58.05
C ASP A 17 1.48 22.19 -57.33
N THR A 18 2.78 21.99 -57.36
CA THR A 18 3.84 22.88 -56.91
C THR A 18 4.04 24.03 -57.88
N SER A 19 3.92 25.27 -57.42
CA SER A 19 4.81 26.35 -57.87
C SER A 19 4.83 27.49 -56.85
N ALA A 20 5.97 27.65 -56.18
CA ALA A 20 6.55 28.93 -55.76
C ALA A 20 7.63 28.68 -54.69
N THR A 21 8.85 28.66 -55.23
CA THR A 21 10.16 28.90 -54.62
C THR A 21 10.21 29.40 -53.17
N ARG A 22 10.92 28.58 -52.41
CA ARG A 22 11.35 28.68 -51.02
C ARG A 22 12.41 29.76 -50.83
N SER A 23 12.10 30.80 -50.06
CA SER A 23 13.09 31.45 -49.20
C SER A 23 12.48 31.70 -47.83
N SER A 24 13.08 31.06 -46.84
CA SER A 24 13.10 31.45 -45.42
C SER A 24 11.78 31.38 -44.64
N GLY A 25 11.84 30.66 -43.51
CA GLY A 25 10.71 30.15 -42.74
C GLY A 25 9.70 31.18 -42.26
N HIS A 26 8.42 30.83 -42.40
CA HIS A 26 7.32 31.25 -41.56
C HIS A 26 6.25 30.14 -41.57
N ILE A 27 5.76 29.79 -40.39
CA ILE A 27 4.72 28.78 -40.14
C ILE A 27 3.37 29.35 -40.62
N TRP A 28 2.62 28.59 -41.42
CA TRP A 28 1.30 28.98 -41.92
C TRP A 28 0.21 28.84 -40.85
N PHE A 29 -0.55 29.91 -40.65
CA PHE A 29 -1.79 29.97 -39.90
C PHE A 29 -2.92 29.50 -40.83
N PHE A 30 -3.58 28.36 -40.54
CA PHE A 30 -4.79 27.96 -41.26
C PHE A 30 -6.01 28.61 -40.61
N SER A 31 -6.77 29.37 -41.40
CA SER A 31 -8.07 29.95 -41.04
C SER A 31 -9.11 28.83 -40.96
N THR A 32 -9.54 28.49 -39.74
CA THR A 32 -10.50 27.41 -39.44
C THR A 32 -11.98 27.87 -39.48
N ALA A 33 -12.28 29.01 -40.09
CA ALA A 33 -13.64 29.58 -40.04
C ALA A 33 -14.70 28.75 -40.80
N GLY A 34 -14.34 28.02 -41.85
CA GLY A 34 -15.32 27.31 -42.70
C GLY A 34 -15.67 25.88 -42.29
N ALA A 35 -14.87 25.24 -41.43
CA ALA A 35 -15.10 23.85 -41.00
C ALA A 35 -15.97 23.75 -39.73
N MET A 36 -16.20 24.87 -39.03
CA MET A 36 -16.91 24.90 -37.75
C MET A 36 -18.44 25.00 -37.93
N GLU A 37 -18.91 25.54 -39.05
CA GLU A 37 -20.31 25.91 -39.26
C GLU A 37 -21.23 24.70 -39.55
N THR A 38 -20.68 23.64 -40.17
CA THR A 38 -21.45 22.42 -40.52
C THR A 38 -21.62 21.42 -39.36
N LEU A 39 -20.85 21.57 -38.27
CA LEU A 39 -20.99 20.73 -37.06
C LEU A 39 -21.94 21.33 -36.01
N GLN A 40 -22.41 22.55 -36.20
CA GLN A 40 -23.19 23.31 -35.21
C GLN A 40 -24.71 23.04 -35.26
N ASN A 41 -25.19 22.23 -36.20
CA ASN A 41 -26.63 22.04 -36.47
C ASN A 41 -27.13 20.58 -36.43
N ASP A 42 -26.31 19.62 -35.98
CA ASP A 42 -26.74 18.22 -35.79
C ASP A 42 -27.25 18.00 -34.35
N GLN A 43 -28.56 17.79 -34.19
CA GLN A 43 -29.20 17.54 -32.89
C GLN A 43 -28.84 16.18 -32.26
N ARG A 44 -28.11 15.29 -32.95
CA ARG A 44 -27.70 13.99 -32.38
C ARG A 44 -26.44 14.07 -31.52
N ILE A 45 -25.65 15.14 -31.62
CA ILE A 45 -24.35 15.27 -30.96
C ILE A 45 -24.47 15.90 -29.56
N TRP A 46 -25.59 16.57 -29.26
CA TRP A 46 -25.81 17.29 -28.00
C TRP A 46 -27.13 16.86 -27.33
N PRO A 47 -27.16 15.80 -26.51
CA PRO A 47 -28.39 15.32 -25.88
C PRO A 47 -28.98 16.32 -24.88
N ASN A 48 -28.16 17.28 -24.42
CA ASN A 48 -28.49 18.20 -23.34
C ASN A 48 -28.37 19.64 -23.85
N VAL A 49 -29.51 20.30 -24.06
CA VAL A 49 -29.64 21.69 -24.56
C VAL A 49 -28.86 22.71 -23.71
N TRP A 50 -28.56 22.39 -22.45
CA TRP A 50 -27.81 23.25 -21.53
C TRP A 50 -26.36 23.55 -21.95
N LEU A 51 -25.70 22.64 -22.69
CA LEU A 51 -24.31 22.84 -23.12
C LEU A 51 -24.18 23.83 -24.29
N ARG A 52 -25.23 23.99 -25.11
CA ARG A 52 -25.23 24.93 -26.24
C ARG A 52 -25.26 26.39 -25.77
N SER A 53 -25.83 26.65 -24.59
CA SER A 53 -25.96 27.98 -24.00
C SER A 53 -24.66 28.55 -23.41
N ILE A 54 -23.64 27.71 -23.18
CA ILE A 54 -22.38 28.15 -22.55
C ILE A 54 -21.43 28.79 -23.57
N PHE A 55 -21.60 28.52 -24.88
CA PHE A 55 -20.60 28.84 -25.90
C PHE A 55 -21.05 29.83 -26.99
N THR A 56 -22.24 30.40 -26.92
CA THR A 56 -22.68 31.46 -27.85
C THR A 56 -22.93 32.76 -27.07
N GLU A 57 -21.90 33.58 -26.93
CA GLU A 57 -22.06 35.01 -26.67
C GLU A 57 -22.47 35.69 -27.97
N GLU A 58 -23.71 36.21 -27.99
CA GLU A 58 -24.33 37.22 -28.86
C GLU A 58 -25.81 36.81 -29.01
N GLY A 59 -26.82 37.51 -28.52
CA GLY A 59 -26.97 38.74 -27.76
C GLY A 59 -28.46 38.83 -27.38
N GLU A 60 -28.73 39.50 -26.25
CA GLU A 60 -29.96 40.27 -25.98
C GLU A 60 -31.29 39.66 -26.46
N THR A 61 -32.02 38.87 -25.67
CA THR A 61 -33.37 39.27 -25.18
C THR A 61 -34.01 38.23 -24.24
N GLY A 62 -33.22 37.40 -23.56
CA GLY A 62 -33.75 36.29 -22.71
C GLY A 62 -33.80 36.54 -21.19
N TRP A 63 -33.22 37.63 -20.67
CA TRP A 63 -32.95 37.78 -19.22
C TRP A 63 -33.96 38.63 -18.44
N ARG A 64 -35.04 39.10 -19.05
CA ARG A 64 -36.09 39.86 -18.35
C ARG A 64 -37.21 38.93 -17.90
N THR A 65 -37.00 38.14 -16.84
CA THR A 65 -38.06 37.70 -15.88
C THR A 65 -37.65 36.60 -14.90
N CYS A 66 -36.44 36.05 -14.94
CA CYS A 66 -35.91 35.36 -13.75
C CYS A 66 -35.13 36.36 -12.90
N GLY A 67 -35.64 36.62 -11.70
CA GLY A 67 -35.13 37.63 -10.78
C GLY A 67 -33.63 37.50 -10.55
N LYS A 68 -32.99 38.65 -10.31
CA LYS A 68 -31.61 38.78 -9.84
C LYS A 68 -31.40 37.97 -8.56
N GLN A 69 -31.15 36.67 -8.67
CA GLN A 69 -30.43 35.94 -7.65
C GLN A 69 -28.97 36.09 -8.01
N LYS A 70 -28.34 37.14 -7.45
CA LYS A 70 -26.88 37.19 -7.32
C LYS A 70 -26.47 35.82 -6.78
N ALA A 71 -25.59 35.10 -7.49
CA ALA A 71 -24.92 33.96 -6.88
C ALA A 71 -24.36 34.44 -5.53
N PRO A 72 -24.69 33.78 -4.40
CA PRO A 72 -24.26 34.26 -3.11
C PRO A 72 -22.73 34.32 -3.12
N GLU A 73 -22.16 35.46 -2.72
CA GLU A 73 -20.70 35.74 -2.71
C GLU A 73 -19.92 34.66 -1.92
N THR A 74 -20.61 33.81 -1.16
CA THR A 74 -20.10 32.72 -0.34
C THR A 74 -19.75 31.42 -1.10
N TYR A 75 -20.27 31.19 -2.31
CA TYR A 75 -20.05 29.90 -3.01
C TYR A 75 -18.57 29.70 -3.42
N GLY A 76 -17.91 30.77 -3.86
CA GLY A 76 -16.47 30.75 -4.15
C GLY A 76 -15.61 30.50 -2.90
N HIS A 77 -16.00 31.06 -1.75
CA HIS A 77 -15.32 30.81 -0.48
C HIS A 77 -15.46 29.35 -0.04
N ALA A 78 -16.63 28.74 -0.20
CA ALA A 78 -16.85 27.34 0.15
C ALA A 78 -16.01 26.40 -0.74
N ILE A 79 -15.94 26.65 -2.05
CA ILE A 79 -15.10 25.87 -2.97
C ILE A 79 -13.61 26.01 -2.61
N ASN A 80 -13.15 27.22 -2.33
CA ASN A 80 -11.76 27.45 -1.93
C ASN A 80 -11.44 26.82 -0.56
N GLN A 81 -12.37 26.83 0.39
CA GLN A 81 -12.19 26.14 1.67
C GLN A 81 -12.12 24.62 1.49
N LEU A 82 -12.97 24.06 0.62
CA LEU A 82 -12.94 22.63 0.31
C LEU A 82 -11.66 22.23 -0.45
N SER A 83 -11.16 23.07 -1.35
CA SER A 83 -9.91 22.80 -2.07
C SER A 83 -8.68 22.90 -1.17
N VAL A 84 -8.64 23.87 -0.25
CA VAL A 84 -7.57 23.96 0.76
C VAL A 84 -7.64 22.78 1.71
N MET A 85 -8.83 22.36 2.12
CA MET A 85 -9.01 21.18 2.98
C MET A 85 -8.55 19.90 2.29
N SER A 86 -8.88 19.71 1.00
CA SER A 86 -8.43 18.52 0.26
C SER A 86 -6.91 18.51 0.05
N LEU A 87 -6.30 19.66 -0.25
CA LEU A 87 -4.84 19.82 -0.30
C LEU A 87 -4.19 19.51 1.05
N PHE A 88 -4.78 19.98 2.15
CA PHE A 88 -4.29 19.71 3.49
C PHE A 88 -4.35 18.20 3.83
N LEU A 89 -5.45 17.53 3.50
CA LEU A 89 -5.60 16.08 3.70
C LEU A 89 -4.59 15.27 2.87
N VAL A 90 -4.36 15.66 1.61
CA VAL A 90 -3.34 15.04 0.76
C VAL A 90 -1.94 15.25 1.35
N ASN A 91 -1.65 16.44 1.87
CA ASN A 91 -0.36 16.71 2.50
C ASN A 91 -0.15 15.91 3.79
N LEU A 92 -1.17 15.78 4.64
CA LEU A 92 -1.12 14.93 5.84
C LEU A 92 -0.88 13.46 5.47
N TYR A 93 -1.60 12.95 4.46
CA TYR A 93 -1.40 11.58 3.98
C TYR A 93 0.00 11.34 3.42
N ASN A 94 0.53 12.28 2.64
CA ASN A 94 1.88 12.18 2.09
C ASN A 94 2.95 12.27 3.19
N GLN A 95 2.72 13.07 4.24
CA GLN A 95 3.63 13.17 5.38
C GLN A 95 3.71 11.85 6.16
N ASP A 96 2.58 11.20 6.43
CA ASP A 96 2.54 9.89 7.08
C ASP A 96 3.24 8.82 6.22
N ALA A 97 3.02 8.84 4.90
CA ALA A 97 3.66 7.92 3.98
C ALA A 97 5.19 8.10 3.95
N GLU A 98 5.68 9.34 3.95
CA GLU A 98 7.11 9.64 3.96
C GLU A 98 7.77 9.22 5.29
N LEU A 99 7.09 9.41 6.42
CA LEU A 99 7.56 8.93 7.73
C LEU A 99 7.69 7.40 7.76
N GLN A 100 6.70 6.68 7.26
CA GLN A 100 6.76 5.21 7.19
C GLN A 100 7.87 4.73 6.25
N LYS A 101 8.07 5.42 5.12
CA LYS A 101 9.12 5.12 4.16
C LYS A 101 10.51 5.36 4.76
N GLN A 102 10.71 6.48 5.46
CA GLN A 102 11.95 6.76 6.17
C GLN A 102 12.22 5.74 7.28
N GLU A 103 11.19 5.26 7.99
CA GLU A 103 11.34 4.20 8.98
C GLU A 103 11.82 2.89 8.33
N THR A 104 11.23 2.51 7.19
CA THR A 104 11.64 1.29 6.47
C THR A 104 13.03 1.40 5.85
N GLU A 105 13.41 2.56 5.31
CA GLU A 105 14.75 2.81 4.75
C GLU A 105 15.83 2.88 5.85
N ASN A 106 15.49 3.34 7.05
CA ASN A 106 16.42 3.41 8.17
C ASN A 106 16.52 2.12 8.99
N ARG A 107 15.61 1.15 8.79
CA ARG A 107 15.66 -0.12 9.51
C ARG A 107 16.92 -0.89 9.18
N SER A 108 17.68 -1.24 10.22
CA SER A 108 18.90 -2.03 10.04
C SER A 108 18.56 -3.45 9.56
N LEU A 109 19.49 -4.10 8.83
CA LEU A 109 19.33 -5.51 8.43
C LEU A 109 18.97 -6.38 9.64
N THR A 110 19.57 -6.10 10.80
CA THR A 110 19.32 -6.82 12.05
C THR A 110 17.88 -6.65 12.55
N GLU A 111 17.30 -5.45 12.46
CA GLU A 111 15.90 -5.21 12.84
C GLU A 111 14.95 -5.98 11.94
N ASN A 112 15.13 -5.92 10.62
CA ASN A 112 14.31 -6.63 9.66
C ASN A 112 14.36 -8.15 9.87
N VAL A 113 15.55 -8.70 10.14
CA VAL A 113 15.74 -10.12 10.44
C VAL A 113 15.07 -10.49 11.77
N THR A 114 15.19 -9.63 12.79
CA THR A 114 14.58 -9.86 14.10
C THR A 114 13.06 -9.89 14.01
N GLU A 115 12.47 -8.94 13.28
CA GLU A 115 11.04 -8.86 13.03
C GLU A 115 10.55 -10.11 12.27
N TYR A 116 11.27 -10.51 11.23
CA TYR A 116 10.93 -11.72 10.46
C TYR A 116 10.98 -12.98 11.34
N ILE A 117 11.99 -13.11 12.20
CA ILE A 117 12.05 -14.22 13.17
C ILE A 117 10.86 -14.17 14.13
N ASN A 118 10.47 -12.99 14.61
CA ASN A 118 9.34 -12.85 15.53
C ASN A 118 7.99 -13.21 14.88
N GLN A 119 7.86 -13.07 13.57
CA GLN A 119 6.65 -13.44 12.83
C GLN A 119 6.64 -14.94 12.47
N HIS A 120 7.80 -15.53 12.17
CA HIS A 120 7.92 -16.89 11.64
C HIS A 120 8.64 -17.88 12.58
N TYR A 121 8.75 -17.60 13.88
CA TYR A 121 9.49 -18.47 14.81
C TYR A 121 8.93 -19.90 14.90
N ALA A 122 7.62 -20.08 14.69
CA ALA A 122 6.94 -21.38 14.78
C ALA A 122 7.23 -22.29 13.58
N GLU A 123 7.68 -21.72 12.46
CA GLU A 123 8.00 -22.47 11.25
C GLU A 123 9.41 -23.05 11.29
N SER A 124 9.73 -23.99 10.38
CA SER A 124 11.09 -24.51 10.26
C SER A 124 12.00 -23.48 9.59
N LEU A 125 12.58 -22.59 10.40
CA LEU A 125 13.49 -21.55 9.95
C LEU A 125 14.95 -22.04 9.90
N THR A 126 15.59 -21.90 8.76
CA THR A 126 17.04 -22.14 8.60
C THR A 126 17.77 -20.83 8.30
N ILE A 127 19.06 -20.78 8.65
CA ILE A 127 19.89 -19.59 8.39
C ILE A 127 20.06 -19.38 6.88
N ASP A 128 20.10 -20.46 6.10
CA ASP A 128 20.22 -20.39 4.64
C ASP A 128 18.98 -19.74 4.01
N GLN A 129 17.77 -20.09 4.48
CA GLN A 129 16.54 -19.43 4.06
C GLN A 129 16.51 -17.93 4.42
N LEU A 130 17.01 -17.55 5.59
CA LEU A 130 17.11 -16.14 5.96
C LEU A 130 18.09 -15.38 5.05
N ALA A 131 19.24 -16.00 4.76
CA ALA A 131 20.24 -15.40 3.88
C ALA A 131 19.69 -15.16 2.47
N GLU A 132 18.95 -16.13 1.93
CA GLU A 132 18.25 -16.01 0.64
C GLU A 132 17.17 -14.93 0.67
N GLN A 133 16.34 -14.90 1.72
CA GLN A 133 15.23 -13.94 1.85
C GLN A 133 15.69 -12.48 1.90
N PHE A 134 16.82 -12.21 2.55
CA PHE A 134 17.38 -10.87 2.70
C PHE A 134 18.48 -10.56 1.67
N PHE A 135 18.73 -11.45 0.71
CA PHE A 135 19.77 -11.30 -0.34
C PHE A 135 21.17 -11.01 0.23
N VAL A 136 21.51 -11.62 1.37
CA VAL A 136 22.79 -11.44 2.06
C VAL A 136 23.53 -12.76 2.21
N SER A 137 24.86 -12.71 2.26
CA SER A 137 25.62 -13.92 2.56
C SER A 137 25.37 -14.39 4.01
N LYS A 138 25.31 -15.71 4.21
CA LYS A 138 25.16 -16.34 5.53
C LYS A 138 26.16 -15.82 6.57
N TYR A 139 27.42 -15.68 6.17
CA TYR A 139 28.48 -15.20 7.05
C TYR A 139 28.25 -13.76 7.48
N HIS A 140 27.90 -12.88 6.54
CA HIS A 140 27.61 -11.48 6.82
C HIS A 140 26.42 -11.34 7.77
N LEU A 141 25.32 -12.05 7.48
CA LEU A 141 24.12 -12.07 8.30
C LEU A 141 24.40 -12.51 9.74
N MET A 142 25.11 -13.64 9.92
CA MET A 142 25.45 -14.13 11.25
C MET A 142 26.36 -13.16 12.01
N HIS A 143 27.37 -12.59 11.33
CA HIS A 143 28.32 -11.69 11.94
C HIS A 143 27.63 -10.39 12.39
N GLU A 144 26.91 -9.73 11.48
CA GLU A 144 26.21 -8.47 11.77
C GLU A 144 25.17 -8.66 12.89
N PHE A 145 24.35 -9.71 12.82
CA PHE A 145 23.36 -10.01 13.85
C PHE A 145 24.01 -10.23 15.21
N SER A 146 25.10 -11.01 15.26
CA SER A 146 25.82 -11.27 16.52
C SER A 146 26.50 -10.02 17.09
N GLN A 147 26.98 -9.13 16.22
CA GLN A 147 27.62 -7.87 16.63
C GLN A 147 26.59 -6.90 17.22
N LYS A 148 25.39 -6.84 16.64
CA LYS A 148 24.31 -5.93 17.06
C LYS A 148 23.53 -6.46 18.26
N THR A 149 23.13 -7.72 18.24
CA THR A 149 22.25 -8.34 19.27
C THR A 149 23.05 -9.03 20.39
N GLY A 150 24.36 -9.23 20.22
CA GLY A 150 25.22 -9.91 21.18
C GLY A 150 24.98 -11.43 21.30
N THR A 151 24.09 -11.99 20.49
CA THR A 151 23.73 -13.41 20.48
C THR A 151 23.62 -13.94 19.05
N SER A 152 23.76 -15.25 18.88
CA SER A 152 23.59 -15.87 17.56
C SER A 152 22.12 -15.95 17.17
N ILE A 153 21.84 -15.90 15.87
CA ILE A 153 20.49 -16.05 15.30
C ILE A 153 19.79 -17.31 15.81
N TYR A 154 20.51 -18.44 15.86
CA TYR A 154 19.96 -19.70 16.36
C TYR A 154 19.55 -19.60 17.83
N ARG A 155 20.38 -18.98 18.68
CA ARG A 155 20.10 -18.81 20.10
C ARG A 155 18.92 -17.86 20.31
N TYR A 156 18.86 -16.78 19.54
CA TYR A 156 17.74 -15.84 19.54
C TYR A 156 16.43 -16.53 19.17
N LEU A 157 16.40 -17.29 18.08
CA LEU A 157 15.23 -18.09 17.67
C LEU A 157 14.80 -19.07 18.76
N MET A 158 15.74 -19.78 19.38
CA MET A 158 15.45 -20.72 20.46
C MET A 158 14.81 -20.01 21.67
N GLN A 159 15.35 -18.85 22.04
CA GLN A 159 14.82 -18.04 23.13
C GLN A 159 13.41 -17.53 22.82
N GLN A 160 13.16 -17.10 21.58
CA GLN A 160 11.84 -16.63 21.16
C GLN A 160 10.79 -17.76 21.21
N ARG A 161 11.15 -18.97 20.76
CA ARG A 161 10.28 -20.15 20.87
C ARG A 161 9.99 -20.52 22.32
N LEU A 162 10.99 -20.46 23.20
CA LEU A 162 10.82 -20.74 24.62
C LEU A 162 9.90 -19.72 25.29
N HIS A 163 10.03 -18.44 24.93
CA HIS A 163 9.16 -17.38 25.42
C HIS A 163 7.70 -17.62 25.00
N ALA A 164 7.47 -17.93 23.72
CA ALA A 164 6.14 -18.26 23.22
C ALA A 164 5.52 -19.49 23.93
N VAL A 165 6.34 -20.49 24.28
CA VAL A 165 5.85 -21.63 25.09
C VAL A 165 5.41 -21.15 26.48
N CYS A 166 6.19 -20.30 27.15
CA CYS A 166 5.80 -19.75 28.45
C CYS A 166 4.45 -19.02 28.37
N ASP A 167 4.27 -18.18 27.35
CA ASP A 167 3.00 -17.46 27.13
C ASP A 167 1.81 -18.43 27.01
N LEU A 168 1.97 -19.51 26.24
CA LEU A 168 0.94 -20.55 26.10
C LEU A 168 0.69 -21.31 27.42
N LEU A 169 1.74 -21.62 28.18
CA LEU A 169 1.60 -22.31 29.47
C LEU A 169 0.85 -21.45 30.49
N GLU A 170 1.04 -20.13 30.45
CA GLU A 170 0.34 -19.16 31.29
C GLU A 170 -1.13 -19.01 30.91
N GLN A 171 -1.45 -19.15 29.61
CA GLN A 171 -2.82 -19.21 29.11
C GLN A 171 -3.54 -20.52 29.49
N GLY A 172 -2.80 -21.55 29.90
CA GLY A 172 -3.36 -22.81 30.41
C GLY A 172 -3.18 -24.01 29.47
N THR A 173 -2.51 -23.82 28.33
CA THR A 173 -2.22 -24.87 27.36
C THR A 173 -1.38 -25.99 27.98
N VAL A 174 -1.59 -27.23 27.52
CA VAL A 174 -0.84 -28.39 28.02
C VAL A 174 0.59 -28.35 27.46
N PRO A 175 1.63 -28.62 28.27
CA PRO A 175 3.01 -28.59 27.78
C PRO A 175 3.32 -29.51 26.59
N ASN A 176 2.53 -30.57 26.42
CA ASN A 176 2.67 -31.51 25.31
C ASN A 176 2.15 -30.95 23.98
N GLU A 177 1.26 -29.95 24.03
CA GLU A 177 0.74 -29.27 22.83
C GLU A 177 1.54 -28.00 22.55
N ALA A 178 1.89 -27.26 23.60
CA ALA A 178 2.61 -25.99 23.50
C ALA A 178 3.92 -26.10 22.73
N TYR A 179 4.70 -27.19 22.90
CA TYR A 179 5.98 -27.33 22.19
C TYR A 179 5.79 -27.48 20.66
N LEU A 180 4.78 -28.23 20.22
CA LEU A 180 4.49 -28.40 18.79
C LEU A 180 4.06 -27.06 18.18
N LEU A 181 3.19 -26.33 18.87
CA LEU A 181 2.67 -25.03 18.40
C LEU A 181 3.79 -23.99 18.24
N CYS A 182 4.85 -24.07 19.05
CA CYS A 182 5.99 -23.16 18.97
C CYS A 182 7.12 -23.65 18.04
N GLY A 183 6.89 -24.67 17.22
CA GLY A 183 7.83 -25.11 16.18
C GLY A 183 8.95 -26.03 16.65
N PHE A 184 8.84 -26.64 17.83
CA PHE A 184 9.76 -27.68 18.27
C PHE A 184 9.39 -29.04 17.65
N LYS A 185 10.38 -29.70 17.02
CA LYS A 185 10.18 -31.02 16.41
C LYS A 185 10.08 -32.13 17.46
N ASP A 186 10.98 -32.11 18.44
CA ASP A 186 11.10 -33.18 19.44
C ASP A 186 10.93 -32.68 20.87
N TYR A 187 10.13 -33.41 21.65
CA TYR A 187 9.90 -33.10 23.06
C TYR A 187 11.19 -33.15 23.90
N ALA A 188 12.10 -34.08 23.61
CA ALA A 188 13.35 -34.21 24.36
C ALA A 188 14.27 -33.00 24.20
N ASN A 189 14.35 -32.45 22.98
CA ASN A 189 15.12 -31.25 22.68
C ASN A 189 14.51 -30.02 23.36
N PHE A 190 13.18 -29.87 23.25
CA PHE A 190 12.42 -28.85 23.96
C PHE A 190 12.66 -28.91 25.48
N TYR A 191 12.50 -30.08 26.09
CA TYR A 191 12.60 -30.24 27.54
C TYR A 191 13.99 -29.86 28.06
N ARG A 192 15.06 -30.27 27.36
CA ARG A 192 16.44 -29.90 27.72
C ARG A 192 16.65 -28.38 27.60
N ALA A 193 16.20 -27.78 26.50
CA ALA A 193 16.32 -26.34 26.28
C ALA A 193 15.54 -25.53 27.34
N PHE A 194 14.29 -25.94 27.62
CA PHE A 194 13.44 -25.29 28.60
C PHE A 194 14.02 -25.38 30.01
N ARG A 195 14.46 -26.58 30.42
CA ARG A 195 15.06 -26.78 31.74
C ARG A 195 16.39 -26.03 31.88
N SER A 196 17.18 -25.94 30.81
CA SER A 196 18.41 -25.15 30.80
C SER A 196 18.14 -23.65 30.92
N ALA A 197 17.03 -23.15 30.36
CA ALA A 197 16.69 -21.74 30.38
C ALA A 197 16.02 -21.29 31.70
N TYR A 198 15.08 -22.10 32.22
CA TYR A 198 14.24 -21.72 33.36
C TYR A 198 14.51 -22.50 34.64
N GLY A 199 15.38 -23.51 34.62
CA GLY A 199 15.73 -24.33 35.80
C GLY A 199 14.64 -25.28 36.30
N GLN A 200 13.44 -25.22 35.75
CA GLN A 200 12.27 -26.01 36.16
C GLN A 200 11.63 -26.73 34.97
N SER A 201 10.81 -27.75 35.23
CA SER A 201 10.08 -28.43 34.17
C SER A 201 8.90 -27.58 33.63
N PRO A 202 8.51 -27.74 32.36
CA PRO A 202 7.35 -27.04 31.80
C PRO A 202 6.05 -27.25 32.59
N ARG A 203 5.87 -28.46 33.16
CA ARG A 203 4.71 -28.78 34.00
C ARG A 203 4.75 -28.03 35.34
N GLU A 204 5.92 -27.93 35.95
CA GLU A 204 6.11 -27.16 37.18
C GLU A 204 5.89 -25.67 36.94
N TYR A 205 6.43 -25.14 35.84
CA TYR A 205 6.20 -23.76 35.40
C TYR A 205 4.70 -23.46 35.28
N ALA A 206 3.97 -24.26 34.49
CA ALA A 206 2.52 -24.08 34.31
C ALA A 206 1.74 -24.17 35.64
N ARG A 207 2.13 -25.10 36.53
CA ARG A 207 1.48 -25.25 37.84
C ARG A 207 1.74 -24.05 38.74
N ALA A 208 2.94 -23.48 38.72
CA ALA A 208 3.29 -22.29 39.50
C ALA A 208 2.46 -21.08 39.07
N HIS A 209 2.37 -20.83 37.76
CA HIS A 209 1.62 -19.69 37.21
C HIS A 209 0.10 -19.82 37.40
N ARG A 210 -0.47 -21.03 37.27
CA ARG A 210 -1.89 -21.27 37.58
C ARG A 210 -2.21 -21.00 39.05
N LYS A 211 -1.34 -21.41 39.98
CA LYS A 211 -1.51 -21.12 41.42
C LYS A 211 -1.41 -19.62 41.72
N ALA A 212 -0.52 -18.90 41.05
CA ALA A 212 -0.41 -17.45 41.20
C ALA A 212 -1.69 -16.74 40.73
N LYS A 213 -2.21 -17.08 39.54
CA LYS A 213 -3.45 -16.50 39.01
C LYS A 213 -4.67 -16.76 39.91
N ALA A 214 -4.76 -17.96 40.48
CA ALA A 214 -5.84 -18.35 41.41
C ALA A 214 -5.74 -17.71 42.80
N ARG A 215 -4.56 -17.19 43.20
CA ARG A 215 -4.38 -16.47 44.47
C ARG A 215 -4.82 -15.02 44.35
N THR A 216 -4.56 -14.37 43.21
CA THR A 216 -4.95 -12.97 42.96
C THR A 216 -6.47 -12.81 42.87
N THR A 217 -7.18 -13.77 42.29
CA THR A 217 -8.65 -13.73 42.20
C THR A 217 -9.36 -14.00 43.53
N LYS A 218 -8.66 -14.51 44.55
CA LYS A 218 -9.23 -14.77 45.88
C LYS A 218 -9.24 -13.55 46.82
N PHE A 219 -8.63 -12.43 46.42
CA PHE A 219 -8.51 -11.21 47.25
C PHE A 219 -9.36 -10.02 46.77
N CYS A 220 -10.15 -10.19 45.70
CA CYS A 220 -11.20 -9.23 45.33
C CYS A 220 -12.56 -9.79 45.76
N PHE A 221 -12.95 -9.57 47.01
CA PHE A 221 -14.34 -9.56 47.48
C PHE A 221 -14.44 -8.83 48.80
#